data_AF-A0A7V2KUR9-F1
#
_entry.id   AF-A0A7V2KUR9-F1
#
_cell.length_a   1.000
_cell.length_b   1.000
_cell.length_c   1.000
_cell.angle_alpha   90.00
_cell.angle_beta   90.00
_cell.angle_gamma   90.00
#
_symmetry.space_group_name_H-M   'P 1'
#
loop_
_entity.id
_entity.type
_entity.pdbx_description
1 polymer ?
#
loop_
_entity_poly.entity_id
_entity_poly.type
_entity_poly.pdbx_seq_one_letter_code
_entity_poly.pdbx_strand_id
1 'polypeptide(L)'
;MEEKTSDFEEQEDIEEQNTSIVKFEDMSLEETQVAEQLYNSAGLDPVVDAGLKDYDKRIQVENKLINKVLGPRGSDIRGYGEAVAKRVALAIYDQLNRQYGGKVGDLRSYIMSLEEDRDRANIRYDELMGRVIGILGDEYKSLRTDSNAFMEKLTTLIGEDKEAAKIDQKALAESLADIDGLRAQIQAADEEKKQLKEGYEAQLAEQKKEHNSELEKLQAQITRLETKIERLEAEKSALNQKHSEELKELKAQISSLDTKTGKLDAEKTALTADLKALREDHKQLVMAISKLVSSVPGEEMGKKMGEELYSFILKDSKVPDMVIEGVGKFIDFKKYLGEAVERGAREVTKRMEETLKTIPGDKK
;
A
#
# COMPACT_ATOMS: atom_id res chain seq x y z
N MET A 1 54.13 3.09 -7.72
CA MET A 1 53.45 4.38 -7.52
C MET A 1 52.00 4.04 -7.25
N GLU A 2 51.64 4.12 -5.97
CA GLU A 2 50.26 4.19 -5.49
C GLU A 2 49.63 5.50 -5.99
N GLU A 3 48.33 5.50 -6.29
CA GLU A 3 47.35 6.39 -5.64
C GLU A 3 45.92 6.15 -6.16
N LYS A 4 45.07 5.67 -5.23
CA LYS A 4 43.74 6.17 -4.83
C LYS A 4 42.60 6.16 -5.87
N THR A 5 41.62 5.25 -5.77
CA THR A 5 40.39 5.29 -4.93
C THR A 5 39.53 6.54 -5.11
N SER A 6 38.34 6.35 -5.69
CA SER A 6 37.18 7.24 -5.55
C SER A 6 35.93 6.38 -5.72
N ASP A 7 35.45 5.87 -4.59
CA ASP A 7 34.14 5.24 -4.45
C ASP A 7 33.03 6.26 -4.78
N PHE A 8 32.10 5.87 -5.64
CA PHE A 8 30.85 6.59 -5.88
C PHE A 8 29.80 6.04 -4.90
N GLU A 9 29.63 6.72 -3.78
CA GLU A 9 28.43 6.60 -2.94
C GLU A 9 27.31 7.44 -3.60
N GLU A 10 26.36 6.78 -4.26
CA GLU A 10 25.06 7.38 -4.57
C GLU A 10 24.22 7.38 -3.29
N GLN A 11 24.20 8.52 -2.60
CA GLN A 11 23.13 8.84 -1.66
C GLN A 11 21.87 9.20 -2.48
N GLU A 12 20.94 8.25 -2.59
CA GLU A 12 19.55 8.56 -2.97
C GLU A 12 18.90 9.36 -1.83
N ASP A 13 18.83 10.68 -2.01
CA ASP A 13 17.89 11.53 -1.27
C ASP A 13 16.46 11.12 -1.65
N ILE A 14 15.84 10.30 -0.80
CA ILE A 14 14.39 10.06 -0.83
C ILE A 14 13.73 11.36 -0.37
N GLU A 15 13.35 12.22 -1.32
CA GLU A 15 12.39 13.29 -1.07
C GLU A 15 11.09 12.67 -0.54
N GLU A 16 10.87 12.79 0.77
CA GLU A 16 9.56 12.64 1.38
C GLU A 16 8.60 13.63 0.71
N GLN A 17 7.89 13.16 -0.31
CA GLN A 17 6.72 13.84 -0.85
C GLN A 17 5.64 13.86 0.24
N ASN A 18 5.75 14.87 1.10
CA ASN A 18 4.69 15.28 2.00
C ASN A 18 3.42 15.46 1.17
N THR A 19 2.46 14.56 1.36
CA THR A 19 1.10 14.71 0.88
C THR A 19 0.53 15.97 1.54
N SER A 20 0.62 17.09 0.82
CA SER A 20 0.13 18.39 1.25
C SER A 20 -1.40 18.33 1.27
N ILE A 21 -1.94 17.78 2.36
CA ILE A 21 -3.35 17.91 2.68
C ILE A 21 -3.60 19.41 2.89
N VAL A 22 -4.24 20.04 1.91
CA VAL A 22 -4.60 21.46 1.92
C VAL A 22 -5.36 21.77 3.22
N LYS A 23 -4.92 22.81 3.94
CA LYS A 23 -5.58 23.28 5.17
C LYS A 23 -6.81 24.08 4.78
N PHE A 24 -7.93 23.88 5.50
CA PHE A 24 -9.23 24.49 5.15
C PHE A 24 -9.21 26.03 5.17
N GLU A 25 -8.29 26.59 5.93
CA GLU A 25 -8.16 28.04 6.14
C GLU A 25 -7.50 28.74 4.93
N ASP A 26 -6.95 27.99 3.98
CA ASP A 26 -6.20 28.52 2.83
C ASP A 26 -6.85 28.23 1.45
N MET A 27 -8.05 27.63 1.40
CA MET A 27 -8.74 27.34 0.12
C MET A 27 -9.38 28.59 -0.46
N SER A 28 -9.18 28.81 -1.76
CA SER A 28 -9.86 29.89 -2.48
C SER A 28 -11.35 29.60 -2.67
N LEU A 29 -12.13 30.65 -2.94
CA LEU A 29 -13.58 30.53 -3.13
C LEU A 29 -13.92 29.68 -4.38
N GLU A 30 -13.05 29.71 -5.39
CA GLU A 30 -13.15 28.91 -6.62
C GLU A 30 -12.86 27.43 -6.35
N GLU A 31 -11.80 27.12 -5.58
CA GLU A 31 -11.47 25.75 -5.15
C GLU A 31 -12.59 25.13 -4.31
N THR A 32 -13.25 25.94 -3.48
CA THR A 32 -14.39 25.49 -2.67
C THR A 32 -15.57 25.09 -3.57
N GLN A 33 -15.89 25.89 -4.60
CA GLN A 33 -16.97 25.58 -5.53
C GLN A 33 -16.67 24.33 -6.37
N VAL A 34 -15.42 24.18 -6.83
CA VAL A 34 -14.99 23.00 -7.58
C VAL A 34 -15.05 21.75 -6.69
N ALA A 35 -14.58 21.83 -5.45
CA ALA A 35 -14.66 20.71 -4.51
C ALA A 35 -16.10 20.29 -4.20
N GLU A 36 -17.05 21.24 -4.12
CA GLU A 36 -18.47 20.92 -3.96
C GLU A 36 -19.09 20.25 -5.18
N GLN A 37 -18.78 20.74 -6.38
CA GLN A 37 -19.22 20.11 -7.61
C GLN A 37 -18.66 18.69 -7.75
N LEU A 38 -17.36 18.51 -7.46
CA LEU A 38 -16.72 17.20 -7.48
C LEU A 38 -17.34 16.26 -6.44
N TYR A 39 -17.54 16.72 -5.21
CA TYR A 39 -18.17 15.92 -4.15
C TYR A 39 -19.58 15.43 -4.52
N ASN A 40 -20.40 16.30 -5.09
CA ASN A 40 -21.76 15.97 -5.53
C ASN A 40 -21.74 15.06 -6.77
N SER A 41 -20.88 15.35 -7.76
CA SER A 41 -20.79 14.59 -9.02
C SER A 41 -20.22 13.18 -8.82
N ALA A 42 -19.28 13.02 -7.89
CA ALA A 42 -18.69 11.73 -7.52
C ALA A 42 -19.59 10.90 -6.61
N GLY A 43 -20.74 11.44 -6.17
CA GLY A 43 -21.71 10.74 -5.34
C GLY A 43 -21.08 10.23 -4.04
N LEU A 44 -20.33 11.08 -3.34
CA LEU A 44 -19.58 10.70 -2.14
C LEU A 44 -20.45 10.68 -0.86
N ASP A 45 -21.67 11.23 -0.91
CA ASP A 45 -22.63 11.22 0.21
C ASP A 45 -22.85 9.83 0.84
N PRO A 46 -23.11 8.75 0.07
CA PRO A 46 -23.26 7.40 0.62
C PRO A 46 -21.99 6.86 1.29
N VAL A 47 -20.81 7.32 0.85
CA VAL A 47 -19.50 6.91 1.40
C VAL A 47 -19.28 7.58 2.75
N VAL A 48 -19.59 8.87 2.85
CA VAL A 48 -19.57 9.61 4.12
C VAL A 48 -20.59 9.02 5.11
N ASP A 49 -21.80 8.72 4.66
CA ASP A 49 -22.83 8.07 5.48
C ASP A 49 -22.43 6.66 5.94
N ALA A 50 -21.76 5.87 5.08
CA ALA A 50 -21.22 4.57 5.44
C ALA A 50 -20.08 4.69 6.47
N GLY A 51 -19.19 5.66 6.29
CA GLY A 51 -18.12 5.97 7.25
C GLY A 51 -18.66 6.40 8.60
N LEU A 52 -19.70 7.23 8.62
CA LEU A 52 -20.40 7.64 9.85
C LEU A 52 -21.07 6.46 10.56
N LYS A 53 -21.70 5.54 9.81
CA LYS A 53 -22.27 4.31 10.38
C LYS A 53 -21.21 3.38 10.97
N ASP A 54 -20.05 3.25 10.34
CA ASP A 54 -18.95 2.43 10.87
C ASP A 54 -18.28 3.08 12.09
N TYR A 55 -18.19 4.41 12.09
CA TYR A 55 -17.71 5.19 13.24
C TYR A 55 -18.66 5.09 14.44
N ASP A 56 -19.98 5.23 14.22
CA ASP A 56 -21.01 5.08 15.25
C ASP A 56 -21.01 3.65 15.84
N LYS A 57 -20.85 2.62 15.00
CA LYS A 57 -20.66 1.22 15.46
C LYS A 57 -19.43 1.04 16.34
N ARG A 58 -18.29 1.64 15.98
CA ARG A 58 -17.04 1.55 16.77
C ARG A 58 -17.14 2.31 18.10
N ILE A 59 -17.74 3.50 18.12
CA ILE A 59 -17.97 4.24 19.37
C ILE A 59 -18.97 3.55 20.29
N GLN A 60 -20.02 2.91 19.74
CA GLN A 60 -20.96 2.12 20.53
C GLN A 60 -20.30 0.93 21.23
N VAL A 61 -19.27 0.34 20.61
CA VAL A 61 -18.46 -0.73 21.22
C VAL A 61 -17.51 -0.18 22.29
N GLU A 62 -16.99 1.03 22.11
CA GLU A 62 -15.94 1.57 22.98
C GLU A 62 -16.45 2.39 24.19
N ASN A 63 -17.67 2.96 24.19
CA ASN A 63 -18.05 3.83 25.32
C ASN A 63 -19.54 3.94 25.68
N LYS A 64 -19.99 3.07 26.59
CA LYS A 64 -21.20 3.34 27.43
C LYS A 64 -20.98 4.47 28.45
N LEU A 65 -19.74 4.82 28.77
CA LEU A 65 -19.38 5.83 29.79
C LEU A 65 -19.27 7.25 29.22
N ILE A 66 -18.70 7.43 28.02
CA ILE A 66 -18.48 8.77 27.44
C ILE A 66 -19.76 9.40 26.90
N ASN A 67 -20.68 8.62 26.33
CA ASN A 67 -21.96 9.12 25.80
C ASN A 67 -22.88 9.70 26.88
N LYS A 68 -22.66 9.38 28.17
CA LYS A 68 -23.44 9.93 29.29
C LYS A 68 -22.93 11.30 29.76
N VAL A 69 -21.70 11.68 29.43
CA VAL A 69 -21.04 12.89 29.94
C VAL A 69 -20.96 14.00 28.88
N LEU A 70 -20.91 13.65 27.58
CA LEU A 70 -20.62 14.64 26.52
C LEU A 70 -21.73 14.84 25.47
N GLY A 71 -22.85 14.10 25.56
CA GLY A 71 -23.99 14.25 24.63
C GLY A 71 -23.69 13.76 23.20
N PRO A 72 -24.71 13.69 22.31
CA PRO A 72 -24.55 13.12 20.97
C PRO A 72 -23.76 14.07 20.06
N ARG A 73 -22.49 13.77 19.79
CA ARG A 73 -21.59 14.55 18.92
C ARG A 73 -21.83 14.36 17.41
N GLY A 74 -22.99 13.83 17.01
CA GLY A 74 -23.23 13.35 15.65
C GLY A 74 -23.19 14.41 14.55
N SER A 75 -23.48 15.68 14.85
CA SER A 75 -23.50 16.76 13.86
C SER A 75 -22.11 17.25 13.44
N ASP A 76 -21.14 17.31 14.36
CA ASP A 76 -19.81 17.83 14.05
C ASP A 76 -19.00 16.85 13.20
N ILE A 77 -19.14 15.55 13.45
CA ILE A 77 -18.34 14.51 12.77
C ILE A 77 -18.75 14.38 11.29
N ARG A 78 -20.03 14.60 10.96
CA ARG A 78 -20.50 14.64 9.57
C ARG A 78 -19.86 15.81 8.81
N GLY A 79 -19.84 17.00 9.40
CA GLY A 79 -19.18 18.16 8.80
C GLY A 79 -17.68 17.93 8.54
N TYR A 80 -16.98 17.29 9.47
CA TYR A 80 -15.58 16.89 9.27
C TYR A 80 -15.43 15.84 8.15
N GLY A 81 -16.32 14.84 8.08
CA GLY A 81 -16.31 13.82 7.03
C GLY A 81 -16.53 14.39 5.63
N GLU A 82 -17.52 15.27 5.48
CA GLU A 82 -17.80 15.98 4.23
C GLU A 82 -16.63 16.89 3.82
N ALA A 83 -16.02 17.61 4.77
CA ALA A 83 -14.87 18.47 4.51
C ALA A 83 -13.63 17.68 4.06
N VAL A 84 -13.38 16.51 4.65
CA VAL A 84 -12.28 15.63 4.24
C VAL A 84 -12.55 15.04 2.85
N ALA A 85 -13.76 14.57 2.58
CA ALA A 85 -14.14 14.03 1.28
C ALA A 85 -13.99 15.08 0.15
N LYS A 86 -14.42 16.32 0.39
CA LYS A 86 -14.25 17.45 -0.55
C LYS A 86 -12.76 17.70 -0.87
N ARG A 87 -11.87 17.67 0.13
CA ARG A 87 -10.42 17.86 -0.09
C ARG A 87 -9.77 16.72 -0.86
N VAL A 88 -10.14 15.48 -0.53
CA VAL A 88 -9.59 14.31 -1.22
C VAL A 88 -10.04 14.31 -2.69
N ALA A 89 -11.30 14.66 -2.96
CA ALA A 89 -11.80 14.79 -4.33
C ALA A 89 -11.04 15.87 -5.12
N LEU A 90 -10.78 17.04 -4.52
CA LEU A 90 -10.03 18.12 -5.14
C LEU A 90 -8.56 17.72 -5.40
N ALA A 91 -7.88 17.11 -4.44
CA ALA A 91 -6.50 16.66 -4.58
C ALA A 91 -6.34 15.59 -5.69
N ILE A 92 -7.30 14.65 -5.78
CA ILE A 92 -7.32 13.64 -6.85
C ILE A 92 -7.55 14.31 -8.20
N TYR A 93 -8.47 15.28 -8.29
CA TYR A 93 -8.72 16.04 -9.52
C TYR A 93 -7.47 16.80 -9.98
N ASP A 94 -6.78 17.50 -9.09
CA ASP A 94 -5.54 18.21 -9.42
C ASP A 94 -4.43 17.26 -9.87
N GLN A 95 -4.32 16.10 -9.24
CA GLN A 95 -3.33 15.09 -9.61
C GLN A 95 -3.66 14.46 -10.99
N LEU A 96 -4.93 14.17 -11.26
CA LEU A 96 -5.38 13.70 -12.58
C LEU A 96 -5.15 14.77 -13.65
N ASN A 97 -5.44 16.02 -13.35
CA ASN A 97 -5.27 17.11 -14.30
C ASN A 97 -3.77 17.38 -14.59
N ARG A 98 -2.89 17.23 -13.60
CA ARG A 98 -1.43 17.26 -13.80
C ARG A 98 -0.92 16.07 -14.63
N GLN A 99 -1.42 14.85 -14.38
CA GLN A 99 -0.93 13.65 -15.07
C GLN A 99 -1.52 13.44 -16.46
N TYR A 100 -2.77 13.86 -16.69
CA TYR A 100 -3.53 13.58 -17.91
C TYR A 100 -3.96 14.84 -18.67
N GLY A 101 -3.94 16.03 -18.06
CA GLY A 101 -4.28 17.28 -18.74
C GLY A 101 -3.36 17.60 -19.92
N GLY A 102 -2.06 17.32 -19.78
CA GLY A 102 -1.10 17.42 -20.88
C GLY A 102 -1.40 16.43 -22.01
N LYS A 103 -1.60 15.15 -21.67
CA LYS A 103 -1.88 14.08 -22.66
C LYS A 103 -3.20 14.29 -23.42
N VAL A 104 -4.24 14.80 -22.74
CA VAL A 104 -5.53 15.13 -23.38
C VAL A 104 -5.39 16.38 -24.26
N GLY A 105 -4.57 17.35 -23.86
CA GLY A 105 -4.18 18.49 -24.70
C GLY A 105 -3.44 18.07 -25.96
N ASP A 106 -2.49 17.13 -25.84
CA ASP A 106 -1.73 16.56 -26.95
C ASP A 106 -2.65 15.79 -27.91
N LEU A 107 -3.55 14.96 -27.37
CA LEU A 107 -4.56 14.23 -28.16
C LEU A 107 -5.49 15.18 -28.91
N ARG A 108 -5.96 16.26 -28.27
CA ARG A 108 -6.82 17.25 -28.92
C ARG A 108 -6.09 17.99 -30.03
N SER A 109 -4.83 18.34 -29.81
CA SER A 109 -3.98 18.99 -30.82
C SER A 109 -3.73 18.06 -32.01
N TYR A 110 -3.49 16.77 -31.74
CA TYR A 110 -3.33 15.76 -32.78
C TYR A 110 -4.60 15.57 -33.61
N ILE A 111 -5.78 15.50 -32.97
CA ILE A 111 -7.07 15.40 -33.66
C ILE A 111 -7.30 16.62 -34.57
N MET A 112 -7.02 17.84 -34.09
CA MET A 112 -7.14 19.05 -34.91
C MET A 112 -6.21 19.02 -36.13
N SER A 113 -4.96 18.56 -35.97
CA SER A 113 -4.04 18.45 -37.11
C SER A 113 -4.52 17.47 -38.18
N LEU A 114 -5.13 16.34 -37.76
CA LEU A 114 -5.72 15.37 -38.67
C LEU A 114 -6.94 15.93 -39.40
N GLU A 115 -7.76 16.74 -38.74
CA GLU A 115 -8.90 17.41 -39.36
C GLU A 115 -8.44 18.43 -40.42
N GLU A 116 -7.41 19.24 -40.10
CA GLU A 116 -6.82 20.18 -41.06
C GLU A 116 -6.20 19.47 -42.28
N ASP A 117 -5.51 18.35 -42.08
CA ASP A 117 -4.91 17.57 -43.16
C ASP A 117 -5.97 16.93 -44.06
N ARG A 118 -7.06 16.43 -43.48
CA ARG A 118 -8.22 15.92 -44.23
C ARG A 118 -8.82 17.00 -45.11
N ASP A 119 -9.07 18.18 -44.55
CA ASP A 119 -9.71 19.28 -45.28
C ASP A 119 -8.79 19.79 -46.40
N ARG A 120 -7.48 19.86 -46.16
CA ARG A 120 -6.48 20.21 -47.17
C ARG A 120 -6.39 19.17 -48.29
N ALA A 121 -6.50 17.88 -47.96
CA ALA A 121 -6.52 16.81 -48.95
C ALA A 121 -7.78 16.89 -49.83
N ASN A 122 -8.94 17.14 -49.25
CA ASN A 122 -10.19 17.30 -49.99
C ASN A 122 -10.12 18.45 -51.00
N ILE A 123 -9.59 19.62 -50.60
CA ILE A 123 -9.38 20.75 -51.52
C ILE A 123 -8.46 20.37 -52.68
N ARG A 124 -7.37 19.63 -52.41
CA ARG A 124 -6.46 19.16 -53.47
C ARG A 124 -7.15 18.17 -54.42
N TYR A 125 -8.01 17.29 -53.91
CA TYR A 125 -8.80 16.39 -54.74
C TYR A 125 -9.75 17.16 -55.65
N ASP A 126 -10.46 18.16 -55.14
CA ASP A 126 -11.36 19.00 -55.94
C ASP A 126 -10.62 19.79 -57.02
N GLU A 127 -9.47 20.37 -56.69
CA GLU A 127 -8.61 21.05 -57.67
C GLU A 127 -8.09 20.09 -58.75
N LEU A 128 -7.64 18.90 -58.37
CA LEU A 128 -7.14 17.89 -59.30
C LEU A 128 -8.27 17.44 -60.24
N MET A 129 -9.45 17.15 -59.70
CA MET A 129 -10.63 16.80 -60.49
C MET A 129 -11.03 17.91 -61.45
N GLY A 130 -10.99 19.18 -61.01
CA GLY A 130 -11.22 20.33 -61.89
C GLY A 130 -10.21 20.43 -63.04
N ARG A 131 -8.92 20.22 -62.76
CA ARG A 131 -7.87 20.21 -63.81
C ARG A 131 -8.02 19.04 -64.77
N VAL A 132 -8.32 17.84 -64.27
CA VAL A 132 -8.54 16.65 -65.12
C VAL A 132 -9.75 16.87 -66.04
N ILE A 133 -10.84 17.42 -65.53
CA ILE A 133 -12.03 17.76 -66.36
C ILE A 133 -11.69 18.82 -67.41
N GLY A 134 -10.88 19.82 -67.06
CA GLY A 134 -10.40 20.84 -68.00
C GLY A 134 -9.54 20.26 -69.11
N ILE A 135 -8.52 19.47 -68.75
CA ILE A 135 -7.61 18.81 -69.70
C ILE A 135 -8.39 17.86 -70.61
N LEU A 136 -9.25 16.99 -70.08
CA LEU A 136 -10.07 16.10 -70.91
C LEU A 136 -11.00 16.89 -71.85
N GLY A 137 -11.59 17.98 -71.37
CA GLY A 137 -12.47 18.82 -72.17
C GLY A 137 -11.74 19.51 -73.32
N ASP A 138 -10.53 20.00 -73.07
CA ASP A 138 -9.70 20.67 -74.06
C ASP A 138 -9.06 19.68 -75.04
N GLU A 139 -8.60 18.52 -74.55
CA GLU A 139 -8.12 17.41 -75.40
C GLU A 139 -9.23 16.84 -76.28
N TYR A 140 -10.47 16.74 -75.78
CA TYR A 140 -11.60 16.29 -76.61
C TYR A 140 -11.97 17.32 -77.68
N LYS A 141 -11.88 18.62 -77.38
CA LYS A 141 -12.10 19.69 -78.37
C LYS A 141 -10.97 19.76 -79.40
N SER A 142 -9.72 19.65 -79.00
CA SER A 142 -8.58 19.63 -79.92
C SER A 142 -8.66 18.41 -80.81
N LEU A 143 -8.91 17.22 -80.26
CA LEU A 143 -9.08 15.99 -81.03
C LEU A 143 -10.23 16.08 -82.03
N ARG A 144 -11.34 16.72 -81.66
CA ARG A 144 -12.46 16.95 -82.59
C ARG A 144 -12.11 17.96 -83.68
N THR A 145 -11.38 19.01 -83.35
CA THR A 145 -10.94 20.04 -84.31
C THR A 145 -9.91 19.46 -85.28
N ASP A 146 -8.95 18.70 -84.77
CA ASP A 146 -7.93 18.00 -85.54
C ASP A 146 -8.55 16.90 -86.39
N SER A 147 -9.54 16.17 -85.89
CA SER A 147 -10.28 15.18 -86.67
C SER A 147 -11.06 15.84 -87.82
N ASN A 148 -11.70 16.98 -87.59
CA ASN A 148 -12.38 17.73 -88.64
C ASN A 148 -11.38 18.26 -89.68
N ALA A 149 -10.27 18.86 -89.23
CA ALA A 149 -9.21 19.35 -90.11
C ALA A 149 -8.54 18.22 -90.89
N PHE A 150 -8.38 17.04 -90.27
CA PHE A 150 -7.89 15.83 -90.92
C PHE A 150 -8.88 15.34 -91.97
N MET A 151 -10.17 15.26 -91.66
CA MET A 151 -11.19 14.86 -92.63
C MET A 151 -11.27 15.84 -93.81
N GLU A 152 -11.17 17.14 -93.56
CA GLU A 152 -11.12 18.16 -94.61
C GLU A 152 -9.87 17.99 -95.48
N LYS A 153 -8.69 17.87 -94.85
CA LYS A 153 -7.42 17.58 -95.55
C LYS A 153 -7.47 16.30 -96.35
N LEU A 154 -8.06 15.23 -95.81
CA LEU A 154 -8.19 13.93 -96.45
C LEU A 154 -9.20 13.98 -97.61
N THR A 155 -10.21 14.85 -97.53
CA THR A 155 -11.14 15.12 -98.64
C THR A 155 -10.46 15.90 -99.76
N THR A 156 -9.61 16.90 -99.44
CA THR A 156 -8.77 17.59 -100.42
C THR A 156 -7.68 16.70 -101.00
N LEU A 157 -6.96 15.92 -100.19
CA LEU A 157 -5.91 14.99 -100.63
C LEU A 157 -6.48 13.90 -101.52
N ILE A 158 -7.63 13.29 -101.19
CA ILE A 158 -8.27 12.31 -102.08
C ILE A 158 -8.79 12.97 -103.37
N GLY A 159 -9.16 14.25 -103.31
CA GLY A 159 -9.53 15.06 -104.49
C GLY A 159 -8.33 15.42 -105.38
N GLU A 160 -7.17 15.68 -104.80
CA GLU A 160 -5.93 16.11 -105.47
C GLU A 160 -5.04 14.93 -105.90
N ASP A 161 -4.92 13.86 -105.09
CA ASP A 161 -4.11 12.67 -105.38
C ASP A 161 -4.68 11.80 -106.51
N LYS A 162 -5.97 11.95 -106.83
CA LYS A 162 -6.56 11.33 -108.03
C LYS A 162 -5.96 11.89 -109.32
N GLU A 163 -5.42 13.10 -109.30
CA GLU A 163 -4.83 13.79 -110.45
C GLU A 163 -3.29 13.69 -110.48
N ALA A 164 -2.62 13.41 -109.34
CA ALA A 164 -1.16 13.53 -109.23
C ALA A 164 -0.36 12.20 -109.09
N ALA A 165 -0.99 11.03 -109.09
CA ALA A 165 -0.31 9.76 -108.79
C ALA A 165 0.59 9.22 -109.93
N LYS A 166 1.75 9.85 -110.15
CA LYS A 166 3.00 9.15 -110.49
C LYS A 166 3.80 8.96 -109.20
N ILE A 167 3.37 7.97 -108.42
CA ILE A 167 4.03 7.59 -107.16
C ILE A 167 5.39 6.97 -107.49
N ASP A 168 6.45 7.53 -106.93
CA ASP A 168 7.81 7.01 -107.05
C ASP A 168 7.93 5.72 -106.22
N GLN A 169 7.78 4.57 -106.90
CA GLN A 169 7.66 3.25 -106.26
C GLN A 169 8.84 2.89 -105.35
N LYS A 170 10.02 3.51 -105.58
CA LYS A 170 11.21 3.30 -104.77
C LYS A 170 11.11 3.95 -103.39
N ALA A 171 10.64 5.20 -103.32
CA ALA A 171 10.44 5.90 -102.05
C ALA A 171 9.33 5.25 -101.21
N LEU A 172 8.31 4.70 -101.88
CA LEU A 172 7.25 3.93 -101.23
C LEU A 172 7.80 2.63 -100.61
N ALA A 173 8.67 1.91 -101.31
CA ALA A 173 9.28 0.68 -100.83
C ALA A 173 10.22 0.92 -99.62
N GLU A 174 11.01 2.00 -99.63
CA GLU A 174 11.87 2.39 -98.50
C GLU A 174 11.03 2.77 -97.27
N SER A 175 9.97 3.57 -97.44
CA SER A 175 9.06 3.92 -96.33
C SER A 175 8.31 2.72 -95.76
N LEU A 176 7.92 1.75 -96.59
CA LEU A 176 7.29 0.50 -96.14
C LEU A 176 8.25 -0.35 -95.31
N ALA A 177 9.53 -0.43 -95.71
CA ALA A 177 10.55 -1.14 -94.95
C ALA A 177 10.79 -0.50 -93.56
N ASP A 178 10.80 0.82 -93.48
CA ASP A 178 10.91 1.54 -92.20
C ASP A 178 9.68 1.32 -91.31
N ILE A 179 8.47 1.31 -91.89
CA ILE A 179 7.22 1.02 -91.16
C ILE A 179 7.24 -0.41 -90.60
N ASP A 180 7.71 -1.39 -91.37
CA ASP A 180 7.84 -2.77 -90.91
C ASP A 180 8.90 -2.90 -89.80
N GLY A 181 10.00 -2.16 -89.88
CA GLY A 181 10.99 -2.05 -88.81
C GLY A 181 10.41 -1.46 -87.52
N LEU A 182 9.63 -0.39 -87.61
CA LEU A 182 8.93 0.21 -86.47
C LEU A 182 7.89 -0.74 -85.88
N ARG A 183 7.15 -1.48 -86.70
CA ARG A 183 6.20 -2.50 -86.24
C ARG A 183 6.90 -3.61 -85.45
N ALA A 184 8.06 -4.05 -85.90
CA ALA A 184 8.86 -5.05 -85.18
C ALA A 184 9.34 -4.51 -83.82
N GLN A 185 9.76 -3.24 -83.74
CA GLN A 185 10.12 -2.59 -82.48
C GLN A 185 8.92 -2.45 -81.53
N ILE A 186 7.75 -2.08 -82.04
CA ILE A 186 6.51 -1.99 -81.24
C ILE A 186 6.15 -3.37 -80.68
N GLN A 187 6.21 -4.43 -81.49
CA GLN A 187 5.94 -5.80 -81.02
C GLN A 187 6.93 -6.24 -79.94
N ALA A 188 8.23 -5.95 -80.10
CA ALA A 188 9.22 -6.25 -79.09
C ALA A 188 8.95 -5.49 -77.78
N ALA A 189 8.64 -4.20 -77.87
CA ALA A 189 8.32 -3.37 -76.71
C ALA A 189 7.03 -3.82 -76.00
N ASP A 190 6.00 -4.26 -76.74
CA ASP A 190 4.77 -4.80 -76.16
C ASP A 190 5.02 -6.12 -75.43
N GLU A 191 5.87 -7.00 -75.97
CA GLU A 191 6.26 -8.25 -75.32
C GLU A 191 7.08 -7.98 -74.05
N GLU A 192 8.04 -7.06 -74.10
CA GLU A 192 8.81 -6.62 -72.92
C GLU A 192 7.90 -6.04 -71.85
N LYS A 193 6.96 -5.16 -72.22
CA LYS A 193 5.99 -4.56 -71.30
C LYS A 193 5.09 -5.62 -70.65
N LYS A 194 4.71 -6.65 -71.40
CA LYS A 194 3.93 -7.78 -70.88
C LYS A 194 4.74 -8.59 -69.87
N GLN A 195 5.98 -8.95 -70.20
CA GLN A 195 6.88 -9.67 -69.29
C GLN A 195 7.16 -8.86 -68.02
N LEU A 196 7.37 -7.55 -68.15
CA LEU A 196 7.60 -6.66 -67.02
C LEU A 196 6.39 -6.63 -66.08
N LYS A 197 5.18 -6.55 -66.62
CA LYS A 197 3.93 -6.62 -65.84
C LYS A 197 3.79 -7.95 -65.11
N GLU A 198 3.97 -9.06 -65.81
CA GLU A 198 3.90 -10.40 -65.21
C GLU A 198 4.95 -10.58 -64.09
N GLY A 199 6.17 -10.05 -64.29
CA GLY A 199 7.22 -10.05 -63.28
C GLY A 199 6.87 -9.23 -62.04
N TYR A 200 6.34 -8.01 -62.21
CA TYR A 200 5.89 -7.17 -61.09
C TYR A 200 4.70 -7.78 -60.34
N GLU A 201 3.73 -8.36 -61.06
CA GLU A 201 2.58 -9.03 -60.44
C GLU A 201 3.03 -10.25 -59.61
N ALA A 202 3.98 -11.03 -60.12
CA ALA A 202 4.57 -12.15 -59.38
C ALA A 202 5.32 -11.69 -58.12
N GLN A 203 6.13 -10.63 -58.22
CA GLN A 203 6.84 -10.07 -57.06
C GLN A 203 5.89 -9.54 -55.99
N LEU A 204 4.82 -8.83 -56.40
CA LEU A 204 3.80 -8.36 -55.47
C LEU A 204 3.04 -9.51 -54.81
N ALA A 205 2.77 -10.58 -55.54
CA ALA A 205 2.11 -11.77 -54.99
C ALA A 205 3.00 -12.47 -53.94
N GLU A 206 4.30 -12.63 -54.21
CA GLU A 206 5.22 -13.26 -53.27
C GLU A 206 5.43 -12.38 -52.02
N GLN A 207 5.65 -11.07 -52.18
CA GLN A 207 5.77 -10.15 -51.04
C GLN A 207 4.51 -10.15 -50.17
N LYS A 208 3.32 -10.15 -50.77
CA LYS A 208 2.06 -10.24 -50.01
C LYS A 208 1.97 -11.54 -49.21
N LYS A 209 2.43 -12.66 -49.79
CA LYS A 209 2.43 -13.96 -49.14
C LYS A 209 3.43 -14.01 -47.98
N GLU A 210 4.64 -13.48 -48.17
CA GLU A 210 5.66 -13.35 -47.13
C GLU A 210 5.13 -12.50 -45.96
N HIS A 211 4.63 -11.30 -46.24
CA HIS A 211 4.06 -10.41 -45.22
C HIS A 211 2.87 -11.03 -44.50
N ASN A 212 1.96 -11.73 -45.20
CA ASN A 212 0.87 -12.45 -44.54
C ASN A 212 1.40 -13.53 -43.59
N SER A 213 2.44 -14.27 -44.00
CA SER A 213 3.05 -15.29 -43.13
C SER A 213 3.71 -14.68 -41.88
N GLU A 214 4.29 -13.49 -42.00
CA GLU A 214 4.87 -12.75 -40.87
C GLU A 214 3.79 -12.22 -39.93
N LEU A 215 2.70 -11.67 -40.49
CA LEU A 215 1.55 -11.22 -39.73
C LEU A 215 0.92 -12.37 -38.93
N GLU A 216 0.76 -13.54 -39.53
CA GLU A 216 0.26 -14.74 -38.83
C GLU A 216 1.19 -15.15 -37.67
N LYS A 217 2.51 -15.13 -37.88
CA LYS A 217 3.50 -15.43 -36.82
C LYS A 217 3.43 -14.41 -35.68
N LEU A 218 3.33 -13.12 -36.01
CA LEU A 218 3.23 -12.06 -35.01
C LEU A 218 1.90 -12.14 -34.23
N GLN A 219 0.78 -12.40 -34.91
CA GLN A 219 -0.50 -12.65 -34.25
C GLN A 219 -0.44 -13.87 -33.30
N ALA A 220 0.22 -14.96 -33.71
CA ALA A 220 0.43 -16.12 -32.84
C ALA A 220 1.33 -15.80 -31.63
N GLN A 221 2.28 -14.87 -31.75
CA GLN A 221 3.08 -14.41 -30.63
C GLN A 221 2.29 -13.51 -29.68
N ILE A 222 1.49 -12.58 -30.22
CA ILE A 222 0.62 -11.68 -29.44
C ILE A 222 -0.34 -12.50 -28.59
N THR A 223 -1.06 -13.46 -29.18
CA THR A 223 -2.00 -14.34 -28.44
C THR A 223 -1.31 -15.17 -27.35
N ARG A 224 -0.08 -15.63 -27.58
CA ARG A 224 0.72 -16.30 -26.53
C ARG A 224 1.13 -15.36 -25.40
N LEU A 225 1.45 -14.11 -25.71
CA LEU A 225 1.80 -13.12 -24.69
C LEU A 225 0.58 -12.68 -23.89
N GLU A 226 -0.56 -12.46 -24.54
CA GLU A 226 -1.85 -12.15 -23.90
C GLU A 226 -2.23 -13.23 -22.88
N THR A 227 -2.24 -14.50 -23.30
CA THR A 227 -2.54 -15.62 -22.38
C THR A 227 -1.54 -15.73 -21.22
N LYS A 228 -0.27 -15.39 -21.43
CA LYS A 228 0.74 -15.35 -20.35
C LYS A 228 0.48 -14.20 -19.39
N ILE A 229 0.10 -13.02 -19.89
CA ILE A 229 -0.25 -11.85 -19.08
C ILE A 229 -1.46 -12.18 -18.21
N GLU A 230 -2.54 -12.72 -18.79
CA GLU A 230 -3.74 -13.11 -18.05
C GLU A 230 -3.41 -14.10 -16.91
N ARG A 231 -2.55 -15.09 -17.19
CA ARG A 231 -2.11 -16.06 -16.18
C ARG A 231 -1.33 -15.40 -15.05
N LEU A 232 -0.39 -14.52 -15.38
CA LEU A 232 0.42 -13.81 -14.37
C LEU A 232 -0.42 -12.85 -13.53
N GLU A 233 -1.42 -12.20 -14.13
CA GLU A 233 -2.36 -11.34 -13.41
C GLU A 233 -3.24 -12.15 -12.44
N ALA A 234 -3.72 -13.32 -12.87
CA ALA A 234 -4.46 -14.24 -12.00
C ALA A 234 -3.60 -14.74 -10.84
N GLU A 235 -2.35 -15.13 -11.11
CA GLU A 235 -1.40 -15.59 -10.09
C GLU A 235 -1.05 -14.47 -9.09
N LYS A 236 -0.80 -13.25 -9.57
CA LYS A 236 -0.56 -12.07 -8.72
C LYS A 236 -1.77 -11.76 -7.83
N SER A 237 -2.99 -11.85 -8.38
CA SER A 237 -4.22 -11.63 -7.61
C SER A 237 -4.38 -12.68 -6.51
N ALA A 238 -4.19 -13.96 -6.82
CA ALA A 238 -4.26 -15.06 -5.86
C ALA A 238 -3.21 -14.91 -4.74
N LEU A 239 -1.98 -14.57 -5.10
CA LEU A 239 -0.90 -14.36 -4.13
C LEU A 239 -1.19 -13.17 -3.20
N ASN A 240 -1.70 -12.06 -3.75
CA ASN A 240 -2.08 -10.89 -2.96
C ASN A 240 -3.22 -11.20 -1.97
N GLN A 241 -4.22 -11.98 -2.40
CA GLN A 241 -5.29 -12.43 -1.50
C GLN A 241 -4.73 -13.26 -0.35
N LYS A 242 -3.90 -14.26 -0.66
CA LYS A 242 -3.25 -15.12 0.34
C LYS A 242 -2.41 -14.31 1.33
N HIS A 243 -1.54 -13.42 0.85
CA HIS A 243 -0.76 -12.54 1.73
C HIS A 243 -1.64 -11.64 2.61
N SER A 244 -2.76 -11.14 2.08
CA SER A 244 -3.68 -10.31 2.86
C SER A 244 -4.36 -11.09 4.00
N GLU A 245 -4.64 -12.38 3.80
CA GLU A 245 -5.22 -13.26 4.80
C GLU A 245 -4.20 -13.62 5.88
N GLU A 246 -2.98 -13.99 5.49
CA GLU A 246 -1.87 -14.27 6.41
C GLU A 246 -1.55 -13.04 7.28
N LEU A 247 -1.55 -11.84 6.71
CA LEU A 247 -1.34 -10.60 7.48
C LEU A 247 -2.47 -10.33 8.49
N LYS A 248 -3.72 -10.63 8.14
CA LYS A 248 -4.85 -10.50 9.08
C LYS A 248 -4.70 -11.47 10.25
N GLU A 249 -4.32 -12.72 9.97
CA GLU A 249 -4.13 -13.74 10.99
C GLU A 249 -2.96 -13.39 11.92
N LEU A 250 -1.80 -13.03 11.37
CA LEU A 250 -0.63 -12.62 12.16
C LEU A 250 -0.95 -11.40 13.03
N LYS A 251 -1.68 -10.40 12.50
CA LYS A 251 -2.09 -9.23 13.27
C LYS A 251 -3.03 -9.60 14.44
N ALA A 252 -3.93 -10.56 14.23
CA ALA A 252 -4.80 -11.07 15.29
C ALA A 252 -3.99 -11.82 16.37
N GLN A 253 -3.00 -12.61 15.97
CA GLN A 253 -2.09 -13.30 16.90
C GLN A 253 -1.27 -12.31 17.73
N ILE A 254 -0.69 -11.27 17.10
CA ILE A 254 0.05 -10.21 17.80
C ILE A 254 -0.85 -9.52 18.83
N SER A 255 -2.06 -9.13 18.43
CA SER A 255 -3.02 -8.48 19.35
C SER A 255 -3.35 -9.37 20.55
N SER A 256 -3.50 -10.68 20.32
CA SER A 256 -3.73 -11.65 21.40
C SER A 256 -2.52 -11.76 22.35
N LEU A 257 -1.30 -11.81 21.81
CA LEU A 257 -0.08 -11.84 22.60
C LEU A 257 0.10 -10.55 23.42
N ASP A 258 -0.15 -9.38 22.84
CA ASP A 258 -0.06 -8.09 23.55
C ASP A 258 -1.01 -8.05 24.74
N THR A 259 -2.25 -8.54 24.59
CA THR A 259 -3.19 -8.62 25.72
C THR A 259 -2.72 -9.57 26.82
N LYS A 260 -2.05 -10.68 26.47
CA LYS A 260 -1.49 -11.62 27.45
C LYS A 260 -0.29 -11.02 28.18
N THR A 261 0.61 -10.38 27.46
CA THR A 261 1.77 -9.68 28.02
C THR A 261 1.31 -8.60 29.00
N GLY A 262 0.34 -7.76 28.61
CA GLY A 262 -0.21 -6.73 29.51
C GLY A 262 -0.83 -7.29 30.79
N LYS A 263 -1.51 -8.46 30.71
CA LYS A 263 -2.04 -9.14 31.90
C LYS A 263 -0.91 -9.66 32.81
N LEU A 264 0.12 -10.29 32.23
CA LEU A 264 1.26 -10.81 32.99
C LEU A 264 2.06 -9.70 33.66
N ASP A 265 2.21 -8.55 33.01
CA ASP A 265 2.88 -7.38 33.60
C ASP A 265 2.07 -6.79 34.76
N ALA A 266 0.74 -6.72 34.63
CA ALA A 266 -0.13 -6.32 35.74
C ALA A 266 -0.05 -7.30 36.92
N GLU A 267 -0.02 -8.60 36.67
CA GLU A 267 0.13 -9.62 37.71
C GLU A 267 1.51 -9.55 38.40
N LYS A 268 2.58 -9.39 37.61
CA LYS A 268 3.95 -9.24 38.13
C LYS A 268 4.09 -8.01 39.02
N THR A 269 3.49 -6.89 38.63
CA THR A 269 3.51 -5.66 39.43
C THR A 269 2.73 -5.83 40.74
N ALA A 270 1.57 -6.48 40.71
CA ALA A 270 0.80 -6.83 41.91
C ALA A 270 1.59 -7.74 42.86
N LEU A 271 2.14 -8.85 42.37
CA LEU A 271 2.95 -9.77 43.18
C LEU A 271 4.20 -9.09 43.77
N THR A 272 4.81 -8.17 43.03
CA THR A 272 5.95 -7.39 43.53
C THR A 272 5.54 -6.47 44.67
N ALA A 273 4.34 -5.88 44.61
CA ALA A 273 3.79 -5.06 45.69
C ALA A 273 3.46 -5.92 46.92
N ASP A 274 2.81 -7.07 46.72
CA ASP A 274 2.48 -8.01 47.79
C ASP A 274 3.73 -8.52 48.51
N LEU A 275 4.79 -8.87 47.76
CA LEU A 275 6.07 -9.27 48.35
C LEU A 275 6.73 -8.16 49.16
N LYS A 276 6.61 -6.89 48.74
CA LYS A 276 7.11 -5.76 49.52
C LYS A 276 6.30 -5.57 50.80
N ALA A 277 4.97 -5.64 50.72
CA ALA A 277 4.09 -5.55 51.88
C ALA A 277 4.40 -6.67 52.90
N LEU A 278 4.50 -7.92 52.42
CA LEU A 278 4.79 -9.06 53.28
C LEU A 278 6.16 -8.98 53.95
N ARG A 279 7.18 -8.42 53.27
CA ARG A 279 8.49 -8.17 53.87
C ARG A 279 8.42 -7.13 54.98
N GLU A 280 7.62 -6.08 54.81
CA GLU A 280 7.44 -5.05 55.83
C GLU A 280 6.65 -5.60 57.03
N ASP A 281 5.56 -6.34 56.79
CA ASP A 281 4.79 -7.02 57.84
C ASP A 281 5.67 -7.98 58.63
N HIS A 282 6.53 -8.75 57.95
CA HIS A 282 7.50 -9.63 58.60
C HIS A 282 8.48 -8.84 59.48
N LYS A 283 9.02 -7.72 58.98
CA LYS A 283 9.92 -6.85 59.75
C LYS A 283 9.24 -6.29 61.00
N GLN A 284 7.99 -5.83 60.87
CA GLN A 284 7.20 -5.34 62.00
C GLN A 284 6.94 -6.45 63.03
N LEU A 285 6.61 -7.67 62.57
CA LEU A 285 6.43 -8.83 63.43
C LEU A 285 7.71 -9.15 64.21
N VAL A 286 8.87 -9.18 63.54
CA VAL A 286 10.17 -9.40 64.19
C VAL A 286 10.44 -8.33 65.26
N MET A 287 10.16 -7.06 64.97
CA MET A 287 10.30 -5.96 65.95
C MET A 287 9.34 -6.14 67.15
N ALA A 288 8.09 -6.52 66.91
CA ALA A 288 7.10 -6.74 67.96
C ALA A 288 7.50 -7.92 68.86
N ILE A 289 7.99 -9.03 68.29
CA ILE A 289 8.47 -10.16 69.07
C ILE A 289 9.71 -9.76 69.87
N SER A 290 10.67 -9.03 69.29
CA SER A 290 11.86 -8.55 70.02
C SER A 290 11.48 -7.65 71.21
N LYS A 291 10.48 -6.78 71.03
CA LYS A 291 9.93 -5.95 72.12
C LYS A 291 9.24 -6.79 73.20
N LEU A 292 8.48 -7.81 72.81
CA LEU A 292 7.86 -8.72 73.77
C LEU A 292 8.93 -9.44 74.59
N VAL A 293 9.96 -9.97 73.94
CA VAL A 293 11.09 -10.66 74.57
C VAL A 293 11.81 -9.76 75.57
N SER A 294 12.09 -8.49 75.23
CA SER A 294 12.74 -7.56 76.17
C SER A 294 11.83 -7.08 77.31
N SER A 295 10.52 -7.18 77.15
CA SER A 295 9.54 -6.82 78.19
C SER A 295 9.29 -7.91 79.22
N VAL A 296 9.78 -9.15 79.02
CA VAL A 296 9.66 -10.23 80.02
C VAL A 296 10.69 -9.99 81.13
N PRO A 297 10.27 -9.54 82.33
CA PRO A 297 11.21 -9.18 83.38
C PRO A 297 11.58 -10.45 84.16
N GLY A 298 12.57 -11.19 83.68
CA GLY A 298 12.98 -12.46 84.28
C GLY A 298 13.26 -12.34 85.79
N GLU A 299 13.91 -11.24 86.20
CA GLU A 299 14.23 -10.97 87.61
C GLU A 299 12.99 -10.58 88.45
N GLU A 300 12.07 -9.77 87.94
CA GLU A 300 10.87 -9.38 88.68
C GLU A 300 9.88 -10.55 88.81
N MET A 301 9.79 -11.36 87.75
CA MET A 301 8.98 -12.58 87.74
C MET A 301 9.56 -13.61 88.72
N GLY A 302 10.89 -13.78 88.75
CA GLY A 302 11.56 -14.62 89.74
C GLY A 302 11.27 -14.21 91.19
N LYS A 303 11.30 -12.90 91.48
CA LYS A 303 10.99 -12.39 92.83
C LYS A 303 9.52 -12.59 93.22
N LYS A 304 8.57 -12.21 92.35
CA LYS A 304 7.12 -12.30 92.64
C LYS A 304 6.61 -13.75 92.64
N MET A 305 6.90 -14.53 91.61
CA MET A 305 6.47 -15.94 91.56
C MET A 305 7.23 -16.80 92.56
N GLY A 306 8.49 -16.50 92.88
CA GLY A 306 9.20 -17.21 93.95
C GLY A 306 8.49 -17.09 95.30
N GLU A 307 7.94 -15.91 95.60
CA GLU A 307 7.13 -15.65 96.80
C GLU A 307 5.77 -16.35 96.77
N GLU A 308 5.08 -16.30 95.63
CA GLU A 308 3.77 -16.95 95.45
C GLU A 308 3.88 -18.47 95.47
N LEU A 309 4.89 -19.06 94.81
CA LEU A 309 5.14 -20.51 94.81
C LEU A 309 5.54 -21.00 96.21
N TYR A 310 6.37 -20.24 96.92
CA TYR A 310 6.69 -20.56 98.31
C TYR A 310 5.44 -20.54 99.19
N SER A 311 4.59 -19.52 99.03
CA SER A 311 3.31 -19.41 99.75
C SER A 311 2.33 -20.53 99.39
N PHE A 312 2.31 -20.96 98.12
CA PHE A 312 1.49 -22.08 97.64
C PHE A 312 1.98 -23.42 98.21
N ILE A 313 3.29 -23.66 98.15
CA ILE A 313 3.90 -24.86 98.73
C ILE A 313 3.59 -24.91 100.22
N LEU A 314 3.68 -23.81 100.96
CA LEU A 314 3.30 -23.79 102.38
C LEU A 314 1.82 -24.13 102.63
N LYS A 315 0.89 -23.67 101.76
CA LYS A 315 -0.55 -23.92 101.92
C LYS A 315 -0.96 -25.34 101.54
N ASP A 316 -0.33 -25.93 100.53
CA ASP A 316 -0.68 -27.27 100.01
C ASP A 316 0.18 -28.39 100.64
N SER A 317 1.32 -28.01 101.22
CA SER A 317 2.17 -28.88 102.01
C SER A 317 1.44 -29.35 103.26
N LYS A 318 1.13 -30.65 103.31
CA LYS A 318 0.75 -31.33 104.56
C LYS A 318 1.93 -31.52 105.52
N VAL A 319 3.08 -30.90 105.25
CA VAL A 319 4.27 -30.99 106.09
C VAL A 319 4.12 -30.00 107.25
N PRO A 320 4.29 -30.45 108.51
CA PRO A 320 4.21 -29.56 109.67
C PRO A 320 5.20 -28.40 109.57
N ASP A 321 4.75 -27.18 109.93
CA ASP A 321 5.54 -25.94 109.84
C ASP A 321 6.95 -26.06 110.45
N MET A 322 7.06 -26.83 111.53
CA MET A 322 8.31 -27.07 112.26
C MET A 322 9.40 -27.76 111.42
N VAL A 323 9.01 -28.59 110.45
CA VAL A 323 9.93 -29.27 109.52
C VAL A 323 10.36 -28.32 108.42
N ILE A 324 9.45 -27.49 107.91
CA ILE A 324 9.77 -26.50 106.88
C ILE A 324 10.67 -25.41 107.44
N GLU A 325 10.42 -24.97 108.68
CA GLU A 325 11.29 -24.03 109.39
C GLU A 325 12.67 -24.64 109.72
N GLY A 326 12.71 -25.92 110.09
CA GLY A 326 13.95 -26.66 110.32
C GLY A 326 14.83 -26.78 109.07
N VAL A 327 14.24 -27.15 107.93
CA VAL A 327 14.95 -27.25 106.64
C VAL A 327 15.25 -25.86 106.07
N GLY A 328 14.39 -24.87 106.33
CA GLY A 328 14.58 -23.47 105.95
C GLY A 328 15.84 -22.82 106.50
N LYS A 329 16.40 -23.35 107.61
CA LYS A 329 17.71 -22.91 108.14
C LYS A 329 18.89 -23.32 107.26
N PHE A 330 18.73 -24.35 106.43
CA PHE A 330 19.75 -24.87 105.54
C PHE A 330 19.50 -24.50 104.07
N ILE A 331 18.23 -24.32 103.67
CA ILE A 331 17.83 -24.05 102.29
C ILE A 331 16.82 -22.90 102.26
N ASP A 332 17.20 -21.79 101.63
CA ASP A 332 16.27 -20.70 101.35
C ASP A 332 15.40 -21.06 100.13
N PHE A 333 14.29 -21.76 100.39
CA PHE A 333 13.37 -22.21 99.34
C PHE A 333 12.82 -21.06 98.50
N LYS A 334 12.61 -19.88 99.08
CA LYS A 334 12.12 -18.70 98.37
C LYS A 334 13.17 -18.24 97.35
N LYS A 335 14.44 -18.21 97.74
CA LYS A 335 15.54 -17.92 96.82
C LYS A 335 15.68 -18.98 95.72
N TYR A 336 15.64 -20.27 96.07
CA TYR A 336 15.77 -21.35 95.09
C TYR A 336 14.60 -21.40 94.09
N LEU A 337 13.36 -21.20 94.54
CA LEU A 337 12.19 -21.12 93.67
C LEU A 337 12.26 -19.88 92.77
N GLY A 338 12.70 -18.74 93.31
CA GLY A 338 12.93 -17.53 92.52
C GLY A 338 13.99 -17.74 91.44
N GLU A 339 15.13 -18.34 91.77
CA GLU A 339 16.18 -18.70 90.80
C GLU A 339 15.68 -19.70 89.75
N ALA A 340 14.84 -20.66 90.12
CA ALA A 340 14.26 -21.64 89.20
C ALA A 340 13.30 -20.99 88.20
N VAL A 341 12.44 -20.08 88.67
CA VAL A 341 11.54 -19.29 87.80
C VAL A 341 12.34 -18.39 86.88
N GLU A 342 13.38 -17.72 87.39
CA GLU A 342 14.23 -16.85 86.59
C GLU A 342 15.01 -17.62 85.52
N ARG A 343 15.56 -18.80 85.86
CA ARG A 343 16.19 -19.69 84.87
C ARG A 343 15.19 -20.17 83.82
N GLY A 344 13.97 -20.51 84.23
CA GLY A 344 12.88 -20.87 83.32
C GLY A 344 12.55 -19.73 82.35
N ALA A 345 12.42 -18.50 82.85
CA ALA A 345 12.17 -17.32 82.03
C ALA A 345 13.32 -17.06 81.04
N ARG A 346 14.59 -17.19 81.48
CA ARG A 346 15.76 -17.05 80.62
C ARG A 346 15.82 -18.10 79.51
N GLU A 347 15.49 -19.36 79.82
CA GLU A 347 15.47 -20.44 78.84
C GLU A 347 14.36 -20.23 77.79
N VAL A 348 13.19 -19.74 78.20
CA VAL A 348 12.09 -19.38 77.30
C VAL A 348 12.50 -18.23 76.38
N THR A 349 13.12 -17.18 76.92
CA THR A 349 13.66 -16.06 76.13
C THR A 349 14.70 -16.53 75.12
N LYS A 350 15.63 -17.41 75.52
CA LYS A 350 16.64 -17.97 74.64
C LYS A 350 16.02 -18.80 73.50
N ARG A 351 15.02 -19.64 73.80
CA ARG A 351 14.29 -20.39 72.77
C ARG A 351 13.52 -19.50 71.82
N MET A 352 12.93 -18.41 72.31
CA MET A 352 12.27 -17.40 71.46
C MET A 352 13.29 -16.74 70.51
N GLU A 353 14.47 -16.36 71.00
CA GLU A 353 15.54 -15.78 70.18
C GLU A 353 16.12 -16.77 69.14
N GLU A 354 16.32 -18.03 69.52
CA GLU A 354 16.77 -19.08 68.60
C GLU A 354 15.73 -19.34 67.51
N THR A 355 14.45 -19.41 67.88
CA THR A 355 13.35 -19.55 66.91
C THR A 355 13.35 -18.37 65.93
N LEU A 356 13.52 -17.13 66.40
CA LEU A 356 13.62 -15.95 65.55
C LEU A 356 14.82 -15.99 64.60
N LYS A 357 15.97 -16.50 65.04
CA LYS A 357 17.18 -16.63 64.20
C LYS A 357 17.06 -17.74 63.15
N THR A 358 16.28 -18.78 63.44
CA THR A 358 16.08 -19.91 62.51
C THR A 358 15.03 -19.65 61.43
N ILE A 359 14.19 -18.61 61.58
CA ILE A 359 13.22 -18.22 60.55
C ILE A 359 14.00 -17.61 59.36
N PRO A 360 13.99 -18.25 58.17
CA PRO A 360 14.77 -17.81 57.03
C PRO A 360 14.11 -16.59 56.38
N GLY A 361 14.43 -15.40 56.89
CA GLY A 361 13.94 -14.12 56.35
C GLY A 361 15.01 -13.23 55.72
N ASP A 362 16.27 -13.38 56.11
CA ASP A 362 17.38 -12.57 55.57
C ASP A 362 18.70 -13.32 55.68
N LYS A 363 18.94 -14.27 54.76
CA LYS A 363 20.30 -14.49 54.28
C LYS A 363 20.41 -13.69 52.99
N LYS A 364 21.12 -12.56 53.09
CA LYS A 364 21.51 -11.71 51.96
C LYS A 364 22.08 -12.53 50.81
#